data_AF-A0A9W7EK14-F1
#
_entry.id   AF-A0A9W7EK14-F1
#
_cell.length_a   1.000
_cell.length_b   1.000
_cell.length_c   1.000
_cell.angle_alpha   90.00
_cell.angle_beta   90.00
_cell.angle_gamma   90.00
#
_symmetry.space_group_name_H-M   'P 1'
#
loop_
_entity.id
_entity.type
_entity.pdbx_description
1 polymer ?
#
loop_
_entity_poly.entity_id
_entity_poly.type
_entity_poly.pdbx_seq_one_letter_code
_entity_poly.pdbx_strand_id
1 'polypeptide(L)'
;MENMEINNSGMFYVDSNFMVQQKRMEDMKKAQPEKAQKLFQSYTQMVVMSAAGDINGVLGLMASSGSGAPPAWFAVKMFQTGVLGMNLTVPRFMVKNGFDCRMGPLDTIMFDLVVANGKDSAAGEGKISKKERLMRDRAFVEAMVFLAVECELDAMCMRKGDIFSLMHLAAGDDLPQMVLCLIELGCDVNAVAGDAEDSTPLVMAEGGKGGKEGKSAVILRKRGGEEELEGGEEGGEWRWMFGGRFEEG
;
A
#
# COMPACT_ATOMS: atom_id res chain seq x y z
N MET A 1 -9.93 -2.82 -24.16
CA MET A 1 -9.93 -2.59 -22.71
C MET A 1 -11.01 -1.56 -22.47
N GLU A 2 -12.14 -1.96 -21.88
CA GLU A 2 -13.21 -1.03 -21.50
C GLU A 2 -12.71 -0.23 -20.30
N ASN A 3 -12.65 1.08 -20.44
CA ASN A 3 -12.43 1.99 -19.32
C ASN A 3 -13.56 1.76 -18.32
N MET A 4 -13.23 1.35 -17.09
CA MET A 4 -14.20 1.37 -16.01
C MET A 4 -14.59 2.83 -15.77
N GLU A 5 -15.77 3.22 -16.26
CA GLU A 5 -16.32 4.55 -15.98
C GLU A 5 -16.41 4.71 -14.46
N ILE A 6 -15.64 5.64 -13.91
CA ILE A 6 -15.73 6.01 -12.50
C ILE A 6 -17.13 6.58 -12.31
N ASN A 7 -17.99 5.78 -11.69
CA ASN A 7 -19.36 6.18 -11.40
C ASN A 7 -19.33 7.30 -10.34
N ASN A 8 -19.46 8.54 -10.80
CA ASN A 8 -19.49 9.76 -10.00
C ASN A 8 -20.76 9.90 -9.12
N SER A 9 -21.46 8.81 -8.85
CA SER A 9 -22.68 8.75 -8.02
C SER A 9 -22.71 7.56 -7.06
N GLY A 10 -21.60 6.81 -6.95
CA GLY A 10 -21.51 5.64 -6.08
C GLY A 10 -21.62 5.96 -4.60
N MET A 11 -22.05 4.99 -3.79
CA MET A 11 -22.28 5.15 -2.35
C MET A 11 -21.02 5.58 -1.56
N PHE A 12 -19.82 5.32 -2.08
CA PHE A 12 -18.56 5.76 -1.49
C PHE A 12 -17.88 6.89 -2.28
N TYR A 13 -18.59 7.50 -3.23
CA TYR A 13 -18.10 8.65 -3.97
C TYR A 13 -17.93 9.85 -3.04
N VAL A 14 -16.77 10.50 -3.12
CA VAL A 14 -16.42 11.67 -2.33
C VAL A 14 -16.55 12.92 -3.22
N ASP A 15 -17.67 13.63 -3.09
CA ASP A 15 -18.02 14.78 -3.94
C ASP A 15 -17.28 16.09 -3.60
N SER A 16 -16.63 16.15 -2.43
CA SER A 16 -16.15 17.38 -1.83
C SER A 16 -14.77 17.20 -1.23
N ASN A 17 -13.91 18.20 -1.45
CA ASN A 17 -12.56 18.24 -0.90
C ASN A 17 -12.61 18.08 0.63
N PHE A 18 -11.65 17.32 1.18
CA PHE A 18 -11.43 17.01 2.58
C PHE A 18 -11.76 18.17 3.55
N MET A 19 -11.30 19.38 3.24
CA MET A 19 -11.52 20.57 4.08
C MET A 19 -13.01 20.91 4.26
N VAL A 20 -13.83 20.72 3.22
CA VAL A 20 -15.27 20.99 3.26
C VAL A 20 -15.97 19.97 4.15
N GLN A 21 -15.59 18.69 4.04
CA GLN A 21 -16.15 17.63 4.87
C GLN A 21 -15.77 17.80 6.34
N GLN A 22 -14.52 18.19 6.61
CA GLN A 22 -14.07 18.48 7.96
C GLN A 22 -14.88 19.62 8.58
N LYS A 23 -15.02 20.74 7.86
CA LYS A 23 -15.81 21.89 8.35
C LYS A 23 -17.27 21.51 8.62
N ARG A 24 -17.91 20.74 7.72
CA ARG A 24 -19.29 20.24 7.93
C ARG A 24 -19.42 19.44 9.23
N MET A 25 -18.44 18.58 9.53
CA MET A 25 -18.42 17.80 10.77
C MET A 25 -18.19 18.67 12.01
N GLU A 26 -17.33 19.69 11.92
CA GLU A 26 -17.10 20.65 13.01
C GLU A 26 -18.33 21.51 13.30
N ASP A 27 -19.00 22.00 12.25
CA ASP A 27 -20.24 22.77 12.37
C ASP A 27 -21.35 21.91 12.98
N MET A 28 -21.44 20.64 12.59
CA MET A 28 -22.39 19.68 13.20
C MET A 28 -22.07 19.39 14.67
N LYS A 29 -20.79 19.25 15.03
CA LYS A 29 -20.38 19.08 16.44
C LYS A 29 -20.82 20.27 17.30
N LYS A 30 -20.77 21.49 16.77
CA LYS A 30 -21.24 22.71 17.45
C LYS A 30 -22.77 22.77 17.55
N ALA A 31 -23.47 22.45 16.46
CA ALA A 31 -24.92 22.59 16.39
C ALA A 31 -25.68 21.44 17.09
N GLN A 32 -25.18 20.21 16.97
CA GLN A 32 -25.85 18.99 17.42
C GLN A 32 -24.83 17.97 17.97
N PRO A 33 -24.26 18.20 19.17
CA PRO A 33 -23.13 17.42 19.67
C PRO A 33 -23.44 15.93 19.86
N GLU A 34 -24.61 15.57 20.40
CA GLU A 34 -25.00 14.16 20.60
C GLU A 34 -25.16 13.42 19.27
N LYS A 35 -25.75 14.07 18.26
CA LYS A 35 -25.90 13.50 16.92
C LYS A 35 -24.53 13.30 16.28
N ALA A 36 -23.65 14.30 16.36
CA ALA A 36 -22.29 14.21 15.85
C ALA A 36 -21.49 13.09 16.53
N GLN A 37 -21.67 12.89 17.84
CA GLN A 37 -21.03 11.80 18.59
C GLN A 37 -21.52 10.43 18.14
N LYS A 38 -22.84 10.23 17.98
CA LYS A 38 -23.41 8.97 17.47
C LYS A 38 -22.94 8.65 16.05
N LEU A 39 -22.85 9.67 15.19
CA LEU A 39 -22.32 9.53 13.84
C LEU A 39 -20.85 9.08 13.87
N PHE A 40 -20.03 9.76 14.67
CA PHE A 40 -18.61 9.41 14.82
C PHE A 40 -18.41 7.97 15.34
N GLN A 41 -19.21 7.56 16.32
CA GLN A 41 -19.19 6.18 16.83
C GLN A 41 -19.58 5.18 15.74
N SER A 42 -20.61 5.48 14.95
CA SER A 42 -21.06 4.62 13.85
C SER A 42 -19.96 4.44 12.80
N TYR A 43 -19.32 5.52 12.37
CA TYR A 43 -18.21 5.43 11.41
C TYR A 43 -16.98 4.70 11.98
N THR A 44 -16.68 4.88 13.26
CA THR A 44 -15.60 4.15 13.91
C THR A 44 -15.89 2.64 13.94
N GLN A 45 -17.14 2.26 14.21
CA GLN A 45 -17.56 0.85 14.13
C GLN A 45 -17.48 0.30 12.71
N MET A 46 -17.82 1.09 11.68
CA MET A 46 -17.66 0.68 10.29
C MET A 46 -16.19 0.39 9.94
N VAL A 47 -15.23 1.14 10.48
CA VAL A 47 -13.78 0.85 10.29
C VAL A 47 -13.42 -0.51 10.90
N VAL A 48 -13.90 -0.79 12.12
CA VAL A 48 -13.68 -2.09 12.78
C VAL A 48 -14.34 -3.24 12.01
N MET A 49 -15.56 -3.05 11.54
CA MET A 49 -16.27 -4.03 10.70
C MET A 49 -15.57 -4.26 9.36
N SER A 50 -14.98 -3.22 8.77
CA SER A 50 -14.16 -3.33 7.57
C SER A 50 -12.95 -4.24 7.79
N ALA A 51 -12.25 -4.07 8.92
CA ALA A 51 -11.15 -4.95 9.33
C ALA A 51 -11.57 -6.42 9.42
N ALA A 52 -12.78 -6.67 9.92
CA ALA A 52 -13.35 -8.01 10.07
C ALA A 52 -14.01 -8.56 8.79
N GLY A 53 -14.18 -7.73 7.75
CA GLY A 53 -14.94 -8.06 6.54
C GLY A 53 -16.44 -8.16 6.73
N ASP A 54 -16.99 -7.60 7.81
CA ASP A 54 -18.43 -7.64 8.10
C ASP A 54 -19.19 -6.61 7.25
N ILE A 55 -19.40 -6.96 5.98
CA ILE A 55 -20.14 -6.10 5.04
C ILE A 55 -21.59 -5.87 5.48
N ASN A 56 -22.22 -6.87 6.10
CA ASN A 56 -23.60 -6.77 6.57
C ASN A 56 -23.71 -5.78 7.73
N GLY A 57 -22.75 -5.79 8.66
CA GLY A 57 -22.64 -4.81 9.73
C GLY A 57 -22.44 -3.39 9.19
N VAL A 58 -21.55 -3.21 8.21
CA VAL A 58 -21.33 -1.91 7.55
C VAL A 58 -22.64 -1.39 6.92
N LEU A 59 -23.31 -2.21 6.10
CA LEU A 59 -24.56 -1.83 5.45
C LEU A 59 -25.68 -1.56 6.46
N GLY A 60 -25.77 -2.37 7.52
CA GLY A 60 -26.74 -2.19 8.61
C GLY A 60 -26.54 -0.87 9.34
N LEU A 61 -25.30 -0.48 9.63
CA LEU A 61 -24.99 0.83 10.21
C LEU A 61 -25.35 1.95 9.24
N MET A 62 -24.97 1.85 7.96
CA MET A 62 -25.28 2.89 6.97
C MET A 62 -26.79 3.15 6.83
N ALA A 63 -27.61 2.09 6.90
CA ALA A 63 -29.06 2.19 6.83
C ALA A 63 -29.70 2.73 8.11
N SER A 64 -29.21 2.33 9.29
CA SER A 64 -29.89 2.59 10.58
C SER A 64 -29.49 3.91 11.24
N SER A 65 -28.26 4.39 11.01
CA SER A 65 -27.72 5.53 11.77
C SER A 65 -28.00 6.91 11.14
N GLY A 66 -28.69 6.95 10.00
CA GLY A 66 -28.89 8.19 9.23
C GLY A 66 -27.58 8.85 8.80
N SER A 67 -26.47 8.09 8.88
CA SER A 67 -25.11 8.56 8.65
C SER A 67 -24.87 8.90 7.19
N GLY A 68 -25.53 8.18 6.27
CA GLY A 68 -25.21 8.25 4.86
C GLY A 68 -23.80 7.74 4.59
N ALA A 69 -23.20 8.18 3.48
CA ALA A 69 -21.85 7.82 3.12
C ALA A 69 -20.83 8.33 4.16
N PRO A 70 -19.87 7.50 4.59
CA PRO A 70 -18.83 7.96 5.50
C PRO A 70 -18.00 9.08 4.85
N PRO A 71 -17.59 10.10 5.63
CA PRO A 71 -16.64 11.09 5.16
C PRO A 71 -15.36 10.44 4.62
N ALA A 72 -14.69 11.12 3.69
CA ALA A 72 -13.49 10.66 2.98
C ALA A 72 -12.46 9.99 3.90
N TRP A 73 -12.18 10.61 5.05
CA TRP A 73 -11.17 10.10 5.98
C TRP A 73 -11.56 8.77 6.64
N PHE A 74 -12.86 8.57 6.94
CA PHE A 74 -13.36 7.31 7.44
C PHE A 74 -13.41 6.27 6.33
N ALA A 75 -13.82 6.64 5.11
CA ALA A 75 -13.81 5.74 3.96
C ALA A 75 -12.38 5.24 3.66
N VAL A 76 -11.40 6.15 3.60
CA VAL A 76 -9.97 5.81 3.47
C VAL A 76 -9.53 4.87 4.58
N LYS A 77 -9.90 5.14 5.84
CA LYS A 77 -9.54 4.25 6.96
C LYS A 77 -10.20 2.88 6.87
N MET A 78 -11.48 2.81 6.49
CA MET A 78 -12.17 1.54 6.23
C MET A 78 -11.43 0.74 5.17
N PHE A 79 -11.04 1.37 4.05
CA PHE A 79 -10.29 0.74 2.97
C PHE A 79 -8.92 0.25 3.46
N GLN A 80 -8.13 1.13 4.08
CA GLN A 80 -6.80 0.80 4.62
C GLN A 80 -6.85 -0.38 5.60
N THR A 81 -7.76 -0.35 6.58
CA THR A 81 -7.84 -1.39 7.59
C THR A 81 -8.35 -2.72 7.01
N GLY A 82 -9.26 -2.70 6.04
CA GLY A 82 -9.69 -3.92 5.33
C GLY A 82 -8.54 -4.55 4.54
N VAL A 83 -7.80 -3.74 3.77
CA VAL A 83 -6.66 -4.19 2.95
C VAL A 83 -5.52 -4.72 3.84
N LEU A 84 -5.09 -3.96 4.85
CA LEU A 84 -3.99 -4.35 5.74
C LEU A 84 -4.37 -5.51 6.68
N GLY A 85 -5.68 -5.69 6.94
CA GLY A 85 -6.23 -6.87 7.61
C GLY A 85 -6.42 -8.08 6.68
N MET A 86 -6.04 -7.97 5.40
CA MET A 86 -6.22 -8.98 4.36
C MET A 86 -7.69 -9.42 4.16
N ASN A 87 -8.64 -8.57 4.53
CA ASN A 87 -10.07 -8.80 4.32
C ASN A 87 -10.61 -7.87 3.25
N LEU A 88 -10.66 -8.38 2.01
CA LEU A 88 -10.98 -7.60 0.83
C LEU A 88 -12.50 -7.45 0.59
N THR A 89 -13.35 -8.08 1.41
CA THR A 89 -14.81 -8.07 1.22
C THR A 89 -15.36 -6.64 1.16
N VAL A 90 -15.01 -5.82 2.16
CA VAL A 90 -15.47 -4.43 2.26
C VAL A 90 -14.70 -3.53 1.28
N PRO A 91 -13.35 -3.58 1.16
CA PRO A 91 -12.62 -2.83 0.13
C PRO A 91 -13.14 -3.04 -1.30
N ARG A 92 -13.38 -4.29 -1.73
CA ARG A 92 -13.94 -4.59 -3.06
C ARG A 92 -15.33 -4.01 -3.23
N PHE A 93 -16.16 -4.08 -2.19
CA PHE A 93 -17.48 -3.47 -2.21
C PHE A 93 -17.37 -1.95 -2.34
N MET A 94 -16.45 -1.30 -1.63
CA MET A 94 -16.22 0.15 -1.73
C MET A 94 -15.84 0.57 -3.16
N VAL A 95 -14.87 -0.12 -3.78
CA VAL A 95 -14.43 0.16 -5.17
C VAL A 95 -15.59 0.01 -6.16
N LYS A 96 -16.35 -1.10 -6.06
CA LYS A 96 -17.55 -1.33 -6.89
C LYS A 96 -18.63 -0.26 -6.70
N ASN A 97 -18.59 0.48 -5.59
CA ASN A 97 -19.55 1.53 -5.26
C ASN A 97 -18.91 2.93 -5.30
N GLY A 98 -17.90 3.15 -6.15
CA GLY A 98 -17.39 4.47 -6.49
C GLY A 98 -16.36 5.06 -5.52
N PHE A 99 -15.77 4.24 -4.65
CA PHE A 99 -14.60 4.66 -3.88
C PHE A 99 -13.39 4.86 -4.80
N ASP A 100 -12.74 6.02 -4.75
CA ASP A 100 -11.52 6.31 -5.50
C ASP A 100 -10.29 5.82 -4.73
N CYS A 101 -9.56 4.87 -5.30
CA CYS A 101 -8.34 4.33 -4.69
C CYS A 101 -7.12 5.24 -4.86
N ARG A 102 -7.20 6.29 -5.69
CA ARG A 102 -6.07 7.18 -6.02
C ARG A 102 -6.08 8.46 -5.18
N MET A 103 -6.74 8.42 -4.02
CA MET A 103 -6.70 9.52 -3.06
C MET A 103 -5.32 9.56 -2.41
N GLY A 104 -4.71 10.75 -2.30
CA GLY A 104 -3.33 10.90 -1.78
C GLY A 104 -2.99 10.14 -0.48
N PRO A 105 -3.89 10.00 0.52
CA PRO A 105 -3.63 9.16 1.69
C PRO A 105 -3.42 7.64 1.42
N LEU A 106 -3.70 7.17 0.21
CA LEU A 106 -3.56 5.78 -0.23
C LEU A 106 -2.30 5.56 -1.07
N ASP A 107 -1.53 6.61 -1.41
CA ASP A 107 -0.31 6.51 -2.22
C ASP A 107 0.74 5.56 -1.60
N THR A 108 0.66 5.30 -0.29
CA THR A 108 1.60 4.44 0.45
C THR A 108 1.05 3.05 0.74
N ILE A 109 -0.19 2.73 0.34
CA ILE A 109 -0.86 1.53 0.86
C ILE A 109 -0.17 0.22 0.45
N MET A 110 0.43 0.17 -0.74
CA MET A 110 1.23 -0.97 -1.18
C MET A 110 2.49 -1.15 -0.33
N PHE A 111 3.16 -0.05 0.04
CA PHE A 111 4.32 -0.08 0.96
C PHE A 111 3.91 -0.55 2.35
N ASP A 112 2.81 0.01 2.88
CA ASP A 112 2.28 -0.37 4.18
C ASP A 112 1.91 -1.86 4.23
N LEU A 113 1.41 -2.42 3.12
CA LEU A 113 1.09 -3.83 2.98
C LEU A 113 2.34 -4.72 3.02
N VAL A 114 3.40 -4.35 2.30
CA VAL A 114 4.68 -5.10 2.32
C VAL A 114 5.31 -5.06 3.71
N VAL A 115 5.33 -3.89 4.37
CA VAL A 115 5.84 -3.74 5.74
C VAL A 115 5.01 -4.55 6.74
N ALA A 116 3.68 -4.58 6.58
CA ALA A 116 2.82 -5.41 7.42
C ALA A 116 3.12 -6.91 7.24
N ASN A 117 3.37 -7.35 6.00
CA ASN A 117 3.74 -8.74 5.70
C ASN A 117 5.09 -9.12 6.36
N GLY A 118 6.10 -8.24 6.29
CA GLY A 118 7.39 -8.43 6.96
C GLY A 118 7.25 -8.61 8.47
N LYS A 119 6.50 -7.71 9.12
CA LYS A 119 6.21 -7.77 10.56
C LYS A 119 5.47 -9.05 10.96
N ASP A 120 4.46 -9.45 10.19
CA ASP A 120 3.71 -10.68 10.46
C ASP A 120 4.58 -11.92 10.25
N SER A 121 5.39 -11.93 9.19
CA SER A 121 6.38 -12.98 8.90
C SER A 121 7.35 -13.20 10.07
N ALA A 122 7.91 -12.12 10.61
CA ALA A 122 8.75 -12.19 11.79
C ALA A 122 7.99 -12.65 13.05
N ALA A 123 6.74 -12.21 13.25
CA ALA A 123 5.96 -12.55 14.43
C ALA A 123 5.53 -14.03 14.47
N GLY A 124 5.21 -14.61 13.31
CA GLY A 124 4.75 -15.99 13.14
C GLY A 124 5.86 -17.04 13.03
N GLU A 125 7.12 -16.61 12.87
CA GLU A 125 8.23 -17.54 12.68
C GLU A 125 8.38 -18.52 13.85
N GLY A 126 8.44 -19.82 13.54
CA GLY A 126 8.50 -20.90 14.53
C GLY A 126 7.21 -21.16 15.33
N LYS A 127 6.16 -20.34 15.16
CA LYS A 127 4.89 -20.44 15.91
C LYS A 127 3.75 -21.05 15.11
N ILE A 128 3.75 -20.86 13.79
CA ILE A 128 2.70 -21.34 12.89
C ILE A 128 3.23 -22.44 11.97
N SER A 129 2.34 -23.33 11.55
CA SER A 129 2.65 -24.39 10.59
C SER A 129 3.01 -23.83 9.20
N LYS A 130 3.68 -24.65 8.39
CA LYS A 130 3.98 -24.31 6.99
C LYS A 130 2.72 -23.98 6.18
N LYS A 131 1.61 -24.68 6.47
CA LYS A 131 0.32 -24.46 5.81
C LYS A 131 -0.27 -23.10 6.17
N GLU A 132 -0.29 -22.75 7.46
CA GLU A 132 -0.81 -21.46 7.93
C GLU A 132 0.01 -20.30 7.37
N ARG A 133 1.35 -20.43 7.35
CA ARG A 133 2.23 -19.43 6.72
C ARG A 133 1.90 -19.22 5.24
N LEU A 134 1.75 -20.32 4.49
CA LEU A 134 1.42 -20.23 3.07
C LEU A 134 0.05 -19.56 2.83
N MET A 135 -0.95 -19.88 3.65
CA MET A 135 -2.28 -19.26 3.53
C MET A 135 -2.24 -17.76 3.83
N ARG A 136 -1.46 -17.37 4.85
CA ARG A 136 -1.24 -15.96 5.17
C ARG A 136 -0.50 -15.22 4.06
N ASP A 137 0.61 -15.77 3.56
CA ASP A 137 1.41 -15.12 2.50
C ASP A 137 0.56 -14.94 1.23
N ARG A 138 -0.31 -15.91 0.92
CA ARG A 138 -1.30 -15.80 -0.17
C ARG A 138 -2.28 -14.65 0.05
N ALA A 139 -2.74 -14.42 1.27
CA ALA A 139 -3.67 -13.33 1.57
C ALA A 139 -3.03 -11.95 1.38
N PHE A 140 -1.74 -11.80 1.74
CA PHE A 140 -0.98 -10.59 1.41
C PHE A 140 -0.80 -10.40 -0.11
N VAL A 141 -0.47 -11.47 -0.84
CA VAL A 141 -0.36 -11.42 -2.31
C VAL A 141 -1.70 -11.07 -2.95
N GLU A 142 -2.81 -11.64 -2.48
CA GLU A 142 -4.14 -11.31 -2.97
C GLU A 142 -4.48 -9.83 -2.75
N ALA A 143 -4.14 -9.28 -1.60
CA ALA A 143 -4.29 -7.85 -1.33
C ALA A 143 -3.42 -6.98 -2.26
N MET A 144 -2.18 -7.39 -2.54
CA MET A 144 -1.30 -6.68 -3.49
C MET A 144 -1.88 -6.70 -4.90
N VAL A 145 -2.34 -7.86 -5.38
CA VAL A 145 -2.98 -8.00 -6.69
C VAL A 145 -4.26 -7.17 -6.77
N PHE A 146 -5.09 -7.17 -5.72
CA PHE A 146 -6.28 -6.32 -5.66
C PHE A 146 -5.92 -4.83 -5.82
N LEU A 147 -4.89 -4.34 -5.13
CA LEU A 147 -4.44 -2.96 -5.25
C LEU A 147 -3.88 -2.65 -6.65
N ALA A 148 -3.03 -3.53 -7.20
CA ALA A 148 -2.39 -3.27 -8.48
C ALA A 148 -3.36 -3.40 -9.68
N VAL A 149 -4.21 -4.42 -9.66
CA VAL A 149 -5.04 -4.79 -10.82
C VAL A 149 -6.43 -4.18 -10.74
N GLU A 150 -7.11 -4.33 -9.61
CA GLU A 150 -8.50 -3.86 -9.49
C GLU A 150 -8.61 -2.40 -9.09
N CYS A 151 -7.61 -1.88 -8.39
CA CYS A 151 -7.52 -0.47 -8.02
C CYS A 151 -6.60 0.34 -8.95
N GLU A 152 -5.96 -0.33 -9.92
CA GLU A 152 -5.05 0.28 -10.92
C GLU A 152 -3.94 1.12 -10.29
N LEU A 153 -3.45 0.71 -9.11
CA LEU A 153 -2.34 1.39 -8.45
C LEU A 153 -1.01 0.90 -9.02
N ASP A 154 -0.08 1.84 -9.19
CA ASP A 154 1.23 1.55 -9.76
C ASP A 154 2.13 0.82 -8.75
N ALA A 155 2.47 -0.43 -9.03
CA ALA A 155 3.43 -1.21 -8.22
C ALA A 155 4.88 -0.72 -8.37
N MET A 156 5.18 0.16 -9.34
CA MET A 156 6.49 0.81 -9.50
C MET A 156 6.56 2.14 -8.75
N CYS A 157 5.51 2.50 -7.99
CA CYS A 157 5.51 3.74 -7.26
C CYS A 157 6.67 3.82 -6.26
N MET A 158 7.21 5.02 -6.11
CA MET A 158 8.19 5.33 -5.09
C MET A 158 7.53 6.21 -4.04
N ARG A 159 7.59 5.80 -2.76
CA ARG A 159 7.09 6.64 -1.68
C ARG A 159 7.97 7.89 -1.56
N LYS A 160 7.34 9.06 -1.42
CA LYS A 160 8.06 10.32 -1.28
C LYS A 160 9.02 10.28 -0.09
N GLY A 161 10.32 10.44 -0.36
CA GLY A 161 11.38 10.41 0.65
C GLY A 161 11.91 9.02 0.98
N ASP A 162 11.38 7.96 0.35
CA ASP A 162 11.97 6.63 0.43
C ASP A 162 13.06 6.45 -0.62
N ILE A 163 14.10 5.75 -0.19
CA ILE A 163 15.20 5.31 -1.03
C ILE A 163 14.98 3.90 -1.56
N PHE A 164 14.04 3.14 -0.98
CA PHE A 164 13.77 1.73 -1.31
C PHE A 164 12.44 1.58 -2.04
N SER A 165 12.42 0.75 -3.08
CA SER A 165 11.20 0.32 -3.77
C SER A 165 10.48 -0.81 -3.02
N LEU A 166 9.26 -1.16 -3.44
CA LEU A 166 8.53 -2.33 -2.91
C LEU A 166 9.36 -3.62 -3.00
N MET A 167 10.14 -3.77 -4.07
CA MET A 167 10.99 -4.95 -4.28
C MET A 167 12.09 -5.06 -3.23
N HIS A 168 12.76 -3.94 -2.89
CA HIS A 168 13.79 -3.91 -1.84
C HIS A 168 13.23 -4.32 -0.48
N LEU A 169 12.06 -3.79 -0.11
CA LEU A 169 11.42 -4.10 1.15
C LEU A 169 11.02 -5.59 1.22
N ALA A 170 10.40 -6.10 0.16
CA ALA A 170 9.98 -7.50 0.10
C ALA A 170 11.19 -8.47 0.13
N ALA A 171 12.28 -8.09 -0.53
CA ALA A 171 13.50 -8.88 -0.57
C ALA A 171 14.23 -8.90 0.78
N GLY A 172 14.40 -7.73 1.42
CA GLY A 172 15.08 -7.60 2.71
C GLY A 172 14.35 -8.28 3.88
N ASP A 173 13.02 -8.36 3.82
CA ASP A 173 12.20 -9.08 4.82
C ASP A 173 12.01 -10.58 4.48
N ASP A 174 12.71 -11.11 3.47
CA ASP A 174 12.59 -12.47 2.93
C ASP A 174 11.13 -12.91 2.68
N LEU A 175 10.42 -12.15 1.85
CA LEU A 175 9.02 -12.38 1.48
C LEU A 175 8.90 -13.01 0.07
N PRO A 176 9.20 -14.31 -0.12
CA PRO A 176 9.36 -14.90 -1.44
C PRO A 176 8.08 -14.87 -2.29
N GLN A 177 6.90 -15.01 -1.68
CA GLN A 177 5.63 -14.93 -2.41
C GLN A 177 5.31 -13.50 -2.87
N MET A 178 5.69 -12.50 -2.07
CA MET A 178 5.52 -11.10 -2.44
C MET A 178 6.52 -10.71 -3.54
N VAL A 179 7.78 -11.14 -3.44
CA VAL A 179 8.79 -10.94 -4.50
C VAL A 179 8.31 -11.53 -5.83
N LEU A 180 7.80 -12.76 -5.84
CA LEU A 180 7.24 -13.37 -7.06
C LEU A 180 6.07 -12.54 -7.62
N CYS A 181 5.16 -12.10 -6.76
CA CYS A 181 4.03 -11.26 -7.18
C CYS A 181 4.51 -9.93 -7.79
N LEU A 182 5.47 -9.25 -7.17
CA LEU A 182 6.03 -8.00 -7.70
C LEU A 182 6.70 -8.20 -9.07
N ILE A 183 7.44 -9.29 -9.25
CA ILE A 183 8.02 -9.66 -10.56
C ILE A 183 6.91 -9.86 -11.61
N GLU A 184 5.84 -10.56 -11.26
CA GLU A 184 4.69 -10.79 -12.15
C GLU A 184 3.93 -9.50 -12.48
N LEU A 185 3.94 -8.52 -11.57
CA LEU A 185 3.43 -7.17 -11.80
C LEU A 185 4.39 -6.28 -12.62
N GLY A 186 5.55 -6.81 -13.02
CA GLY A 186 6.53 -6.12 -13.85
C GLY A 186 7.54 -5.28 -13.07
N CYS A 187 7.69 -5.49 -11.76
CA CYS A 187 8.69 -4.78 -10.98
C CYS A 187 10.09 -5.15 -11.42
N ASP A 188 10.93 -4.13 -11.56
CA ASP A 188 12.34 -4.31 -11.89
C ASP A 188 13.05 -5.08 -10.78
N VAL A 189 13.61 -6.24 -11.15
CA VAL A 189 14.39 -7.11 -10.26
C VAL A 189 15.73 -6.49 -9.86
N ASN A 190 16.18 -5.52 -10.66
CA ASN A 190 17.43 -4.79 -10.55
C ASN A 190 17.21 -3.31 -10.20
N ALA A 191 16.04 -2.97 -9.66
CA ALA A 191 15.74 -1.61 -9.23
C ALA A 191 16.86 -1.09 -8.31
N VAL A 192 17.37 0.10 -8.58
CA VAL A 192 18.45 0.68 -7.77
C VAL A 192 17.86 1.52 -6.65
N ALA A 193 18.27 1.27 -5.41
CA ALA A 193 17.91 2.12 -4.29
C ALA A 193 18.59 3.49 -4.42
N GLY A 194 17.94 4.54 -3.93
CA GLY A 194 18.54 5.88 -3.84
C GLY A 194 19.52 6.03 -2.66
N ASP A 195 20.15 4.95 -2.23
CA ASP A 195 21.15 4.96 -1.15
C ASP A 195 22.56 5.21 -1.71
N ALA A 196 23.57 5.25 -0.83
CA ALA A 196 24.94 5.54 -1.24
C ALA A 196 25.65 4.33 -1.87
N GLU A 197 25.06 3.14 -1.77
CA GLU A 197 25.65 1.87 -2.22
C GLU A 197 24.94 1.33 -3.46
N ASP A 198 24.00 2.09 -4.03
CA ASP A 198 23.15 1.68 -5.17
C ASP A 198 22.56 0.28 -4.96
N SER A 199 22.10 0.00 -3.74
CA SER A 199 21.69 -1.34 -3.33
C SER A 199 20.61 -1.88 -4.26
N THR A 200 20.76 -3.12 -4.72
CA THR A 200 19.72 -3.83 -5.46
C THR A 200 18.84 -4.66 -4.51
N PRO A 201 17.67 -5.16 -4.95
CA PRO A 201 16.88 -6.08 -4.15
C PRO A 201 17.64 -7.36 -3.78
N LEU A 202 18.57 -7.81 -4.62
CA LEU A 202 19.38 -8.99 -4.34
C LEU A 202 20.36 -8.72 -3.18
N VAL A 203 21.05 -7.57 -3.20
CA VAL A 203 21.91 -7.12 -2.09
C VAL A 203 21.12 -7.07 -0.78
N MET A 204 19.90 -6.51 -0.81
CA MET A 204 19.02 -6.45 0.36
C MET A 204 18.59 -7.84 0.86
N ALA A 205 18.32 -8.79 -0.04
CA ALA A 205 17.96 -10.15 0.33
C ALA A 205 19.12 -10.92 1.01
N GLU A 206 20.36 -10.59 0.66
CA GLU A 206 21.57 -11.25 1.14
C GLU A 206 22.09 -10.65 2.45
N GLY A 207 21.94 -9.34 2.63
CA GLY A 207 22.17 -8.65 3.90
C GLY A 207 21.14 -9.00 4.98
N GLY A 208 20.11 -9.78 4.65
CA GLY A 208 19.03 -10.22 5.53
C GLY A 208 19.49 -10.99 6.77
N LYS A 209 18.69 -10.89 7.85
CA LYS A 209 19.03 -11.39 9.19
C LYS A 209 19.24 -12.93 9.20
N GLY A 210 20.48 -13.38 9.40
CA GLY A 210 20.75 -14.74 9.87
C GLY A 210 21.84 -15.53 9.15
N GLY A 211 22.54 -14.94 8.18
CA GLY A 211 23.69 -15.58 7.51
C GLY A 211 23.35 -16.83 6.69
N LYS A 212 22.06 -17.09 6.45
CA LYS A 212 21.55 -18.12 5.55
C LYS A 212 20.92 -17.42 4.36
N GLU A 213 21.17 -17.96 3.18
CA GLU A 213 20.54 -17.48 1.94
C GLU A 213 19.00 -17.51 2.08
N GLY A 214 18.39 -16.33 2.00
CA GLY A 214 16.93 -16.17 2.02
C GLY A 214 16.30 -16.75 0.76
N LYS A 215 15.02 -17.16 0.84
CA LYS A 215 14.32 -17.69 -0.33
C LYS A 215 14.14 -16.64 -1.42
N SER A 216 14.06 -15.38 -1.03
CA SER A 216 13.93 -14.23 -1.91
C SER A 216 15.19 -14.03 -2.74
N ALA A 217 16.40 -14.19 -2.16
CA ALA A 217 17.66 -14.15 -2.89
C ALA A 217 17.70 -15.24 -3.98
N VAL A 218 17.33 -16.48 -3.64
CA VAL A 218 17.25 -17.59 -4.61
C VAL A 218 16.30 -17.28 -5.77
N ILE A 219 15.17 -16.65 -5.49
CA ILE A 219 14.19 -16.26 -6.52
C ILE A 219 14.76 -15.17 -7.42
N LEU A 220 15.34 -14.13 -6.83
CA LEU A 220 15.92 -13.00 -7.57
C LEU A 220 17.05 -13.46 -8.50
N ARG A 221 18.02 -14.26 -8.02
CA ARG A 221 19.08 -14.85 -8.85
C ARG A 221 18.52 -15.63 -10.05
N LYS A 222 17.50 -16.46 -9.82
CA LYS A 222 16.84 -17.23 -10.90
C LYS A 222 16.12 -16.36 -11.93
N ARG A 223 15.79 -15.13 -11.56
CA ARG A 223 15.03 -14.17 -12.39
C ARG A 223 15.92 -13.06 -12.95
N GLY A 224 17.25 -13.19 -12.82
CA GLY A 224 18.22 -12.23 -13.37
C GLY A 224 18.58 -11.07 -12.45
N GLY A 225 18.34 -11.22 -11.14
CA GLY A 225 18.81 -10.26 -10.14
C GLY A 225 20.33 -10.20 -10.08
N GLU A 226 20.89 -9.00 -10.09
CA GLU A 226 22.33 -8.71 -10.07
C GLU A 226 22.75 -8.12 -8.70
N GLU A 227 23.94 -8.50 -8.23
CA GLU A 227 24.54 -7.97 -6.98
C GLU A 227 25.21 -6.61 -7.22
N GLU A 228 25.83 -6.45 -8.39
CA GLU A 228 26.42 -5.23 -8.90
C GLU A 228 25.86 -5.03 -10.30
N LEU A 229 25.25 -3.87 -10.58
CA LEU A 229 25.00 -3.48 -11.96
C LEU A 229 26.35 -3.11 -12.55
N GLU A 230 26.78 -3.77 -13.62
CA GLU A 230 28.04 -3.43 -14.29
C GLU A 230 28.07 -1.92 -14.56
N GLY A 231 28.94 -1.23 -13.82
CA GLY A 231 29.18 0.18 -14.01
C GLY A 231 29.57 0.40 -15.47
N GLY A 232 28.77 1.20 -16.18
CA GLY A 232 29.27 1.87 -17.37
C GLY A 232 30.60 2.51 -17.00
N GLU A 233 31.64 2.17 -17.76
CA GLU A 233 33.04 2.55 -17.56
C GLU A 233 33.19 3.85 -16.77
N GLU A 234 33.96 3.80 -15.68
CA GLU A 234 34.54 4.96 -15.02
C GLU A 234 35.40 5.75 -16.03
N GLY A 235 34.75 6.55 -16.87
CA GLY A 235 35.34 7.56 -17.73
C GLY A 235 35.15 8.91 -17.07
N GLY A 236 36.25 9.50 -16.61
CA GLY A 236 36.28 10.76 -15.89
C GLY A 236 35.56 11.95 -16.55
N GLU A 237 35.41 12.99 -15.72
CA GLU A 237 34.81 14.30 -16.00
C GLU A 237 33.28 14.41 -15.91
N TRP A 238 32.76 14.40 -14.67
CA TRP A 238 31.60 15.24 -14.33
C TRP A 238 32.01 16.72 -14.30
N ARG A 239 32.37 17.26 -15.47
CA ARG A 239 32.65 18.68 -15.69
C ARG A 239 31.38 19.35 -16.22
N TRP A 240 30.55 19.81 -15.28
CA TRP A 240 29.55 20.88 -15.44
C TRP A 240 28.56 20.73 -16.61
N MET A 241 27.43 20.05 -16.38
CA MET A 241 26.20 20.23 -17.18
C MET A 241 25.09 21.01 -16.46
N PHE A 242 25.45 21.83 -15.47
CA PHE A 242 24.64 22.99 -15.10
C PHE A 242 25.54 24.22 -15.09
N GLY A 243 25.51 24.94 -16.22
CA GLY A 243 26.08 26.27 -16.33
C GLY A 243 25.35 27.22 -15.40
N GLY A 244 26.05 27.66 -14.36
CA GLY A 244 25.66 28.78 -13.50
C GLY A 244 26.91 29.57 -13.17
N ARG A 245 27.23 30.55 -14.01
CA ARG A 245 28.28 31.53 -13.74
C ARG A 245 27.83 32.37 -12.53
N PHE A 246 28.39 32.12 -11.36
CA PHE A 246 28.47 33.12 -10.30
C PHE A 246 29.65 34.04 -10.62
N GLU A 247 29.36 35.26 -11.08
CA GLU A 247 30.29 36.39 -11.00
C GLU A 247 29.96 37.15 -9.71
N GLU A 248 30.85 37.07 -8.71
CA GLU A 248 30.98 38.07 -7.65
C GLU A 248 32.47 38.31 -7.39
N GLY A 249 32.91 39.57 -7.52
CA GLY A 249 34.22 40.06 -7.07
C GLY A 249 35.16 40.54 -8.17
#